data_AF-A0A4Y8KQ57-F1
#
_entry.id   AF-A0A4Y8KQ57-F1
#
_cell.length_a   1.000
_cell.length_b   1.000
_cell.length_c   1.000
_cell.angle_alpha   90.00
_cell.angle_beta   90.00
_cell.angle_gamma   90.00
#
_symmetry.space_group_name_H-M   'P 1'
#
loop_
_entity.id
_entity.type
_entity.pdbx_description
1 polymer ?
#
loop_
_entity_poly.entity_id
_entity_poly.type
_entity_poly.pdbx_seq_one_letter_code
_entity_poly.pdbx_strand_id
1 'polypeptide(L)'
;MTRTELALTELSPTEWRVSDAGLPESDPAGLLGFIQRIGGAYEVTNLGRLRERRYFSSFDRATASLCPRHASSCLVHPMKRKALS
;
A
#
# COMPACT_ATOMS: atom_id res chain seq x y z
N MET A 1 -6.35 -0.10 -21.01
CA MET A 1 -6.74 0.38 -19.67
C MET A 1 -6.29 -0.66 -18.67
N THR A 2 -5.23 -0.39 -17.92
CA THR A 2 -4.69 -1.32 -16.90
C THR A 2 -5.33 -0.98 -15.55
N ARG A 3 -6.13 -1.91 -15.03
CA ARG A 3 -6.64 -1.89 -13.66
C ARG A 3 -5.64 -2.63 -12.80
N THR A 4 -5.14 -1.99 -11.75
CA THR A 4 -4.23 -2.65 -10.80
C THR A 4 -5.00 -3.04 -9.56
N GLU A 5 -4.75 -4.23 -9.06
CA GLU A 5 -5.32 -4.70 -7.81
C GLU A 5 -4.26 -4.55 -6.73
N LEU A 6 -4.60 -3.91 -5.61
CA LEU A 6 -3.69 -3.66 -4.49
C LEU A 6 -3.93 -4.71 -3.43
N ALA A 7 -2.86 -5.35 -2.96
CA ALA A 7 -2.86 -6.21 -1.80
C ALA A 7 -2.37 -5.44 -0.57
N LEU A 8 -3.12 -5.52 0.53
CA LEU A 8 -2.73 -4.98 1.83
C LEU A 8 -2.35 -6.13 2.75
N THR A 9 -1.15 -6.09 3.31
CA THR A 9 -0.69 -7.04 4.33
C THR A 9 -0.41 -6.30 5.63
N GLU A 10 -1.10 -6.66 6.71
CA GLU A 10 -0.81 -6.19 8.06
C GLU A 10 0.56 -6.71 8.50
N LEU A 11 1.48 -5.80 8.81
CA LEU A 11 2.78 -6.10 9.42
C LEU A 11 2.70 -5.96 10.94
N SER A 12 1.92 -4.98 11.40
CA SER A 12 1.59 -4.74 12.80
C SER A 12 0.22 -4.03 12.88
N PRO A 13 -0.36 -3.85 14.09
CA PRO A 13 -1.63 -3.11 14.24
C PRO A 13 -1.60 -1.67 13.70
N THR A 14 -0.41 -1.11 13.46
CA THR A 14 -0.22 0.25 12.96
C THR A 14 0.57 0.31 11.66
N GLU A 15 0.90 -0.82 11.03
CA GLU A 15 1.75 -0.83 9.83
C GLU A 15 1.29 -1.85 8.81
N TRP A 16 1.26 -1.42 7.55
CA TRP A 16 0.78 -2.19 6.42
C TRP A 16 1.74 -2.10 5.24
N ARG A 17 2.03 -3.26 4.63
CA ARG A 17 2.66 -3.36 3.32
C ARG A 17 1.60 -3.27 2.24
N VAL A 18 1.86 -2.48 1.20
CA VAL A 18 1.00 -2.36 0.02
C VAL A 18 1.76 -2.87 -1.20
N SER A 19 1.15 -3.82 -1.91
CA SER A 19 1.75 -4.49 -3.07
C SER A 19 0.78 -4.57 -4.24
N ASP A 20 1.30 -4.77 -5.45
CA ASP A 20 0.51 -5.19 -6.60
C ASP A 20 0.08 -6.66 -6.42
N ALA A 21 -1.22 -6.89 -6.36
CA ALA A 21 -1.82 -8.21 -6.19
C ALA A 21 -1.73 -9.08 -7.45
N GLY A 22 -1.43 -8.49 -8.61
CA GLY A 22 -1.17 -9.21 -9.85
C GLY A 22 0.22 -9.86 -9.90
N LEU A 23 1.11 -9.52 -8.97
CA LEU A 23 2.46 -10.09 -8.86
C LEU A 23 2.58 -11.04 -7.65
N PRO A 24 3.48 -12.04 -7.73
CA PRO A 24 3.78 -12.88 -6.58
C PRO A 24 4.27 -12.03 -5.38
N GLU A 25 3.88 -12.41 -4.16
CA GLU A 25 4.28 -11.68 -2.95
C GLU A 25 5.81 -11.60 -2.77
N SER A 26 6.54 -12.61 -3.25
CA SER A 26 8.00 -12.65 -3.20
C SER A 26 8.68 -11.81 -4.29
N ASP A 27 7.92 -11.26 -5.24
CA ASP A 27 8.46 -10.41 -6.30
C ASP A 27 8.68 -8.98 -5.76
N PRO A 28 9.93 -8.51 -5.64
CA PRO A 28 10.21 -7.16 -5.15
C PRO A 28 9.62 -6.06 -6.06
N ALA A 29 9.40 -6.34 -7.36
CA ALA A 29 8.77 -5.38 -8.27
C ALA A 29 7.30 -5.09 -7.90
N GLY A 30 6.65 -6.01 -7.16
CA GLY A 30 5.29 -5.82 -6.67
C GLY A 30 5.19 -4.95 -5.42
N LEU A 31 6.29 -4.57 -4.76
CA LEU A 31 6.24 -3.73 -3.56
C LEU A 31 6.04 -2.25 -3.93
N LEU A 32 4.88 -1.70 -3.58
CA LEU A 32 4.53 -0.31 -3.92
C LEU A 32 4.87 0.67 -2.80
N GLY A 33 4.75 0.23 -1.55
CA GLY A 33 5.06 1.04 -0.40
C GLY A 33 4.51 0.53 0.91
N PHE A 34 4.53 1.40 1.91
CA PHE A 34 4.08 1.13 3.26
C PHE A 34 3.15 2.24 3.74
N ILE A 35 2.21 1.85 4.59
CA ILE A 35 1.36 2.76 5.35
C ILE A 35 1.66 2.53 6.82
N GLN A 36 1.92 3.58 7.57
CA GLN A 36 2.06 3.53 9.01
C GLN A 36 1.08 4.50 9.67
N ARG A 37 0.33 4.03 10.66
CA ARG A 37 -0.50 4.90 11.51
C ARG A 37 0.39 5.52 12.58
N ILE A 38 0.50 6.84 12.57
CA ILE A 38 1.25 7.63 13.55
C ILE A 38 0.29 8.66 14.14
N GLY A 39 -0.05 8.48 15.42
CA GLY A 39 -1.10 9.26 16.09
C GLY A 39 -2.45 9.15 15.36
N GLY A 40 -2.98 10.29 14.94
CA GLY A 40 -4.25 10.40 14.20
C GLY A 40 -4.13 10.35 12.67
N ALA A 41 -2.93 10.11 12.12
CA ALA A 41 -2.67 10.15 10.68
C ALA A 41 -2.09 8.84 10.15
N TYR A 42 -2.21 8.67 8.83
CA TYR A 42 -1.59 7.62 8.05
C TYR A 42 -0.45 8.20 7.23
N GLU A 43 0.78 7.89 7.62
CA GLU A 43 1.99 8.19 6.87
C GLU A 43 2.13 7.17 5.73
N VAL A 44 2.49 7.65 4.54
CA VAL A 44 2.77 6.82 3.36
C VAL A 44 4.23 6.96 2.96
N THR A 45 4.89 5.81 2.86
CA THR A 45 6.19 5.66 2.19
C THR A 45 5.94 5.07 0.81
N ASN A 46 6.06 5.87 -0.25
CA ASN A 46 5.83 5.46 -1.63
C ASN A 46 7.17 5.15 -2.33
N LEU A 47 7.41 3.89 -2.69
CA LEU A 47 8.68 3.47 -3.28
C LEU A 47 8.84 3.92 -4.74
N GLY A 48 7.74 4.14 -5.45
CA GLY A 48 7.77 4.76 -6.78
C GLY A 48 7.99 6.28 -6.76
N ARG A 49 7.93 6.92 -5.57
CA ARG A 49 8.07 8.37 -5.38
C ARG A 49 8.77 8.69 -4.05
N LEU A 50 10.02 8.28 -3.93
CA LEU A 50 10.83 8.38 -2.69
C LEU A 50 11.09 9.81 -2.15
N ARG A 51 10.59 10.86 -2.81
CA ARG A 51 10.97 12.24 -2.50
C ARG A 51 10.20 12.87 -1.33
N GLU A 52 9.03 12.34 -0.95
CA GLU A 52 8.16 12.98 0.03
C GLU A 52 7.43 11.97 0.94
N ARG A 53 7.42 12.25 2.25
CA ARG A 53 6.47 11.65 3.19
C ARG A 53 5.11 12.33 3.01
N ARG A 54 4.07 11.54 2.80
CA ARG A 54 2.69 12.04 2.69
C ARG A 54 1.87 11.56 3.86
N TYR A 55 1.04 12.45 4.39
CA TYR A 55 0.16 12.17 5.50
C TYR A 55 -1.29 12.29 5.05
N PHE A 56 -2.11 11.35 5.48
CA PHE A 56 -3.54 11.31 5.19
C PHE A 56 -4.32 11.10 6.49
N SER A 57 -5.50 11.70 6.58
CA SER A 57 -6.44 11.47 7.68
C SER A 57 -7.29 10.20 7.49
N SER A 58 -7.16 9.52 6.35
CA SER A 58 -7.95 8.34 5.97
C SER A 58 -7.04 7.25 5.41
N PHE A 59 -7.25 6.03 5.89
CA PHE A 59 -6.53 4.85 5.41
C PHE A 59 -6.79 4.56 3.93
N ASP A 60 -8.04 4.75 3.47
CA ASP A 60 -8.39 4.56 2.07
C ASP A 60 -7.67 5.55 1.15
N ARG A 61 -7.58 6.82 1.58
CA ARG A 61 -6.82 7.85 0.83
C ARG A 61 -5.33 7.56 0.82
N ALA A 62 -4.77 7.09 1.94
CA ALA A 62 -3.38 6.65 2.00
C ALA A 62 -3.11 5.51 1.02
N THR A 63 -3.99 4.51 0.98
CA THR A 63 -3.90 3.36 0.07
C THR A 63 -4.03 3.77 -1.39
N ALA A 64 -5.01 4.60 -1.73
CA ALA A 64 -5.20 5.11 -3.09
C ALA A 64 -3.99 5.91 -3.60
N SER A 65 -3.25 6.57 -2.69
CA SER A 65 -2.04 7.33 -3.05
C SER A 65 -0.88 6.45 -3.53
N LEU A 66 -0.93 5.15 -3.25
CA LEU A 66 0.05 4.14 -3.68
C LEU A 66 -0.33 3.48 -5.02
N CYS A 67 -1.46 3.86 -5.62
CA CYS A 67 -1.85 3.39 -6.94
C CYS A 67 -0.78 3.78 -7.99
N PRO A 68 -0.23 2.84 -8.77
CA PRO A 68 0.79 3.13 -9.78
C PRO A 68 0.29 4.12 -10.84
N ARG A 69 1.17 4.98 -11.36
CA ARG A 69 0.80 6.02 -12.36
C ARG A 69 0.20 5.45 -13.66
N HIS A 70 0.58 4.24 -14.03
CA HIS A 70 0.09 3.57 -15.24
C HIS A 70 -1.27 2.89 -15.03
N ALA A 71 -1.76 2.82 -13.79
CA ALA A 71 -3.09 2.32 -13.50
C ALA A 71 -4.11 3.44 -13.74
N SER A 72 -5.16 3.15 -14.50
CA SER A 72 -6.30 4.08 -14.65
C SER A 72 -7.22 4.07 -13.42
N SER A 73 -7.15 3.02 -12.62
CA SER A 73 -7.88 2.83 -11.36
C SER A 73 -7.23 1.69 -10.57
N CYS A 74 -7.35 1.73 -9.24
CA CYS A 74 -6.94 0.66 -8.36
C CYS A 74 -8.12 0.10 -7.56
N LEU A 75 -8.21 -1.23 -7.49
CA LEU A 75 -9.08 -1.93 -6.55
C LEU A 75 -8.26 -2.42 -5.36
N VAL A 76 -8.78 -2.22 -4.15
CA VAL A 76 -8.10 -2.66 -2.93
C VAL A 76 -8.69 -4.00 -2.49
N HIS A 77 -7.84 -5.01 -2.37
CA HIS A 77 -8.26 -6.30 -1.83
C HIS A 77 -8.44 -6.25 -0.31
N PRO A 78 -9.24 -7.18 0.25
CA PRO A 78 -9.35 -7.35 1.69
C PRO A 78 -7.98 -7.54 2.34
N MET A 79 -7.80 -6.89 3.49
CA MET A 79 -6.55 -6.90 4.22
C MET A 79 -6.21 -8.32 4.70
N LYS A 80 -4.99 -8.77 4.39
CA LYS A 80 -4.44 -10.03 4.91
C LYS A 80 -3.63 -9.76 6.17
N ARG A 81 -3.76 -10.60 7.19
CA ARG A 81 -2.86 -10.56 8.35
C ARG A 81 -1.64 -11.42 8.09
N LYS A 82 -0.45 -10.91 8.36
CA LYS A 82 0.75 -11.74 8.37
C LYS A 82 0.68 -12.64 9.61
N ALA A 83 0.81 -13.95 9.42
CA ALA A 83 0.95 -14.87 10.56
C ALA A 83 2.29 -14.56 11.24
N LEU A 84 2.26 -14.32 12.56
CA LEU A 84 3.48 -14.27 13.37
C LEU A 84 4.09 -15.68 13.33
N SER A 85 5.28 -15.80 12.75
CA SER A 85 6.10 -17.02 12.78
C SER A 85 6.87 -17.12 14.08
#